data_AF-A3ZTP0-F1
#
_entry.id   AF-A3ZTP0-F1
#
_cell.length_a   1.000
_cell.length_b   1.000
_cell.length_c   1.000
_cell.angle_alpha   90.00
_cell.angle_beta   90.00
_cell.angle_gamma   90.00
#
_symmetry.space_group_name_H-M   'P 1'
#
loop_
_entity.id
_entity.type
_entity.pdbx_description
1 polymer ?
#
loop_
_entity_poly.entity_id
_entity_poly.type
_entity_poly.pdbx_seq_one_letter_code
_entity_poly.pdbx_strand_id
1 'polypeptide(L)'
;MQPTRNRPRGITLVEVLMSTMVVMLGILGLISLIPLGSHLAERGTRSDRVASIGRRVQREAKVYGMMNPDAWLDPLDPTPNDKSTIRISPSALPVRQAYLIDPMFFIDGATERQGFPYAATATPKMRRLSLGSYPDVSVITDAQQRLNIIGRRGERAFVSDDDYGVGTAGGYERPKDREDPLLQKFFTRGGTAIRRQSQGTYSWAIMLVPEFASVPVNTTSGGLTPPFSAATDASQLPTDQYTMSTIIFQNRQGDIPGSADIATSLNERVLGVDGASFISGGGASGEVEVSGTEAELDMRTGDWICLSTRITRTVSGDSYYWGDVFKWYRIIAMDEIDASGTPFRRLTISGPDWNATDPPTQAIYVEDVIGVYERKVRLETGSPWTP
;
A
#
# COMPACT_ATOMS: atom_id res chain seq x y z
N MET A 1 46.24 0.59 74.26
CA MET A 1 45.65 0.22 72.95
C MET A 1 46.63 0.63 71.87
N GLN A 2 47.25 -0.33 71.19
CA GLN A 2 48.34 -0.10 70.23
C GLN A 2 47.75 -0.12 68.80
N PRO A 3 47.97 0.91 67.96
CA PRO A 3 47.45 0.93 66.61
C PRO A 3 48.22 -0.07 65.74
N THR A 4 47.52 -1.08 65.22
CA THR A 4 48.09 -2.03 64.26
C THR A 4 48.32 -1.30 62.93
N ARG A 5 49.59 -1.19 62.56
CA ARG A 5 50.04 -0.51 61.33
C ARG A 5 49.71 -1.42 60.14
N ASN A 6 48.66 -1.09 59.39
CA ASN A 6 48.31 -1.79 58.16
C ASN A 6 49.48 -1.68 57.16
N ARG A 7 50.12 -2.81 56.84
CA ARG A 7 51.10 -2.88 55.76
C ARG A 7 50.36 -2.74 54.42
N PRO A 8 50.83 -1.89 53.50
CA PRO A 8 50.25 -1.81 52.17
C PRO A 8 50.40 -3.17 51.49
N ARG A 9 49.27 -3.75 51.07
CA ARG A 9 49.26 -4.96 50.24
C ARG A 9 49.71 -4.58 48.84
N GLY A 10 50.73 -5.25 48.32
CA GLY A 10 51.16 -5.07 46.93
C GLY A 10 50.06 -5.54 45.98
N ILE A 11 49.69 -4.70 45.01
CA ILE A 11 48.76 -5.05 43.94
C ILE A 11 49.47 -6.05 43.03
N THR A 12 48.83 -7.19 42.75
CA THR A 12 49.45 -8.22 41.91
C THR A 12 49.23 -7.90 40.43
N LEU A 13 50.19 -8.27 39.58
CA LEU A 13 50.08 -8.09 38.12
C LEU A 13 48.85 -8.83 37.55
N VAL A 14 48.47 -9.96 38.16
CA VAL A 14 47.27 -10.72 37.81
C VAL A 14 45.99 -9.91 38.09
N GLU A 15 45.94 -9.17 39.20
CA GLU A 15 44.80 -8.34 39.59
C GLU A 15 44.59 -7.18 38.61
N VAL A 16 45.68 -6.57 38.13
CA VAL A 16 45.64 -5.52 37.10
C VAL A 16 45.17 -6.10 35.77
N LEU A 17 45.69 -7.26 35.36
CA LEU A 17 45.29 -7.91 34.11
C LEU A 17 43.81 -8.31 34.12
N MET A 18 43.33 -8.94 35.20
CA MET A 18 41.89 -9.24 35.34
C MET A 18 41.04 -7.98 35.30
N SER A 19 41.48 -6.90 35.96
CA SER A 19 40.77 -5.62 35.94
C SER A 19 40.69 -5.06 34.52
N THR A 20 41.80 -5.05 33.78
CA THR A 20 41.80 -4.56 32.39
C THR A 20 40.95 -5.43 31.45
N MET A 21 40.93 -6.75 31.64
CA MET A 21 40.10 -7.66 30.85
C MET A 21 38.61 -7.40 31.09
N VAL A 22 38.19 -7.24 32.35
CA VAL A 22 36.79 -6.93 32.69
C VAL A 22 36.39 -5.56 32.12
N VAL A 23 37.27 -4.56 32.20
CA VAL A 23 37.03 -3.24 31.60
C VAL A 23 36.90 -3.33 30.08
N MET A 24 37.78 -4.09 29.41
CA MET A 24 37.70 -4.27 27.95
C MET A 24 36.40 -4.96 27.54
N LEU A 25 35.96 -6.00 28.25
CA LEU A 25 34.68 -6.66 27.98
C LEU A 25 33.49 -5.73 28.23
N GLY A 26 33.54 -4.89 29.28
CA GLY A 26 32.53 -3.88 29.55
C GLY A 26 32.43 -2.83 28.44
N ILE A 27 33.55 -2.32 27.95
CA ILE A 27 33.59 -1.33 26.86
C ILE A 27 33.11 -1.97 25.55
N LEU A 28 33.51 -3.20 25.24
CA LEU A 28 33.11 -3.90 24.02
C LEU A 28 31.60 -4.20 24.02
N GLY A 29 31.02 -4.52 25.18
CA GLY A 29 29.57 -4.63 25.37
C GLY A 29 28.84 -3.29 25.17
N LEU A 30 29.42 -2.16 25.59
CA LEU A 30 28.82 -0.85 25.37
C LEU A 30 28.88 -0.43 23.89
N ILE A 31 30.00 -0.72 23.21
CA ILE A 31 30.17 -0.42 21.78
C ILE A 31 29.15 -1.18 20.92
N SER A 32 28.81 -2.42 21.26
CA SER A 32 27.82 -3.21 20.50
C SER A 32 26.39 -2.68 20.64
N LEU A 33 26.08 -1.96 21.72
CA LEU A 33 24.75 -1.37 21.94
C LEU A 33 24.50 -0.11 21.10
N ILE A 34 25.54 0.61 20.67
CA ILE A 34 25.37 1.87 19.92
C ILE A 34 24.68 1.64 18.56
N PRO A 35 25.14 0.70 17.69
CA PRO A 35 24.47 0.43 16.42
C PRO A 35 23.05 -0.10 16.63
N LEU A 36 22.85 -0.95 17.64
CA LEU A 36 21.52 -1.49 17.96
C LEU A 36 20.55 -0.38 18.39
N GLY A 37 20.99 0.51 19.27
CA GLY A 37 20.20 1.67 19.72
C GLY A 37 19.84 2.58 18.56
N SER A 38 20.79 2.87 17.65
CA SER A 38 20.51 3.65 16.46
C SER A 38 19.50 2.96 15.53
N HIS A 39 19.63 1.65 15.33
CA HIS A 39 18.71 0.90 14.47
C HIS A 39 17.29 0.84 15.04
N LEU A 40 17.15 0.64 16.35
CA LEU A 40 15.86 0.65 17.04
C LEU A 40 15.22 2.04 17.03
N ALA A 41 16.01 3.10 17.25
CA ALA A 41 15.54 4.48 17.16
C ALA A 41 15.06 4.82 15.74
N GLU A 42 15.80 4.41 14.71
CA GLU A 42 15.40 4.60 13.31
C GLU A 42 14.08 3.86 13.00
N ARG A 43 13.93 2.61 13.46
CA ARG A 43 12.66 1.88 13.34
C ARG A 43 11.50 2.58 14.05
N GLY A 44 11.74 3.12 15.24
CA GLY A 44 10.75 3.89 15.99
C GLY A 44 10.29 5.14 15.24
N THR A 45 11.25 5.97 14.81
CA THR A 45 10.95 7.19 14.04
C THR A 45 10.23 6.89 12.72
N ARG A 46 10.60 5.81 12.02
CA ARG A 46 9.92 5.36 10.80
C ARG A 46 8.47 4.98 11.08
N SER A 47 8.22 4.21 12.14
CA SER A 47 6.88 3.81 12.57
C SER A 47 6.01 5.02 12.93
N ASP A 48 6.56 5.98 13.67
CA ASP A 48 5.85 7.20 14.06
C ASP A 48 5.47 8.06 12.84
N ARG A 49 6.36 8.15 11.86
CA ARG A 49 6.10 8.86 10.59
C ARG A 49 4.99 8.19 9.80
N VAL A 50 5.05 6.88 9.64
CA VAL A 50 4.02 6.07 8.98
C VAL A 50 2.66 6.31 9.65
N ALA A 51 2.59 6.35 10.98
CA ALA A 51 1.36 6.65 11.73
C ALA A 51 0.88 8.09 11.60
N SER A 52 1.79 9.05 11.48
CA SER A 52 1.46 10.45 11.24
C SER A 52 0.90 10.64 9.83
N ILE A 53 1.56 10.08 8.82
CA ILE A 53 1.16 10.13 7.41
C ILE A 53 -0.21 9.47 7.25
N GLY A 54 -0.39 8.25 7.76
CA GLY A 54 -1.67 7.54 7.67
C GLY A 54 -2.84 8.39 8.15
N ARG A 55 -2.74 9.02 9.32
CA ARG A 55 -3.79 9.91 9.85
C ARG A 55 -3.98 11.19 9.01
N ARG A 56 -2.90 11.76 8.49
CA ARG A 56 -2.93 12.95 7.64
C ARG A 56 -3.64 12.67 6.32
N VAL A 57 -3.29 11.56 5.67
CA VAL A 57 -3.87 11.13 4.40
C VAL A 57 -5.38 11.02 4.49
N GLN A 58 -5.91 10.41 5.56
CA GLN A 58 -7.37 10.30 5.73
C GLN A 58 -8.07 11.67 5.78
N ARG A 59 -7.44 12.66 6.41
CA ARG A 59 -7.97 14.02 6.48
C ARG A 59 -7.90 14.68 5.11
N GLU A 60 -6.77 14.55 4.43
CA GLU A 60 -6.58 15.09 3.08
C GLU A 60 -7.56 14.44 2.10
N ALA A 61 -7.79 13.14 2.19
CA ALA A 61 -8.74 12.41 1.37
C ALA A 61 -10.15 12.99 1.46
N LYS A 62 -10.57 13.38 2.66
CA LYS A 62 -11.86 14.05 2.86
C LYS A 62 -11.84 15.50 2.34
N VAL A 63 -10.78 16.27 2.62
CA VAL A 63 -10.68 17.68 2.21
C VAL A 63 -10.65 17.82 0.68
N TYR A 64 -9.97 16.91 -0.01
CA TYR A 64 -9.86 16.90 -1.47
C TYR A 64 -11.01 16.18 -2.16
N GLY A 65 -12.01 15.69 -1.42
CA GLY A 65 -13.13 14.96 -2.01
C GLY A 65 -12.71 13.64 -2.68
N MET A 66 -11.65 12.99 -2.20
CA MET A 66 -11.24 11.66 -2.69
C MET A 66 -12.28 10.59 -2.35
N MET A 67 -13.19 10.88 -1.43
CA MET A 67 -14.34 10.03 -1.11
C MET A 67 -15.58 10.41 -1.93
N ASN A 68 -15.49 11.38 -2.83
CA ASN A 68 -16.54 11.75 -3.77
C ASN A 68 -16.26 11.11 -5.13
N PRO A 69 -17.00 10.06 -5.51
CA PRO A 69 -16.84 9.45 -6.81
C PRO A 69 -17.04 10.36 -8.02
N ASP A 70 -17.76 11.47 -7.88
CA ASP A 70 -17.93 12.45 -8.96
C ASP A 70 -16.64 13.22 -9.26
N ALA A 71 -15.67 13.21 -8.34
CA ALA A 71 -14.37 13.83 -8.50
C ALA A 71 -13.29 12.87 -9.04
N TRP A 72 -13.63 11.59 -9.21
CA TRP A 72 -12.70 10.58 -9.70
C TRP A 72 -12.56 10.65 -11.22
N LEU A 73 -11.33 10.43 -11.69
CA LEU A 73 -11.05 10.29 -13.11
C LEU A 73 -10.81 8.82 -13.44
N ASP A 74 -11.63 8.28 -14.33
CA ASP A 74 -11.40 6.98 -14.96
C ASP A 74 -10.65 7.18 -16.29
N PRO A 75 -9.44 6.63 -16.47
CA PRO A 75 -8.71 6.72 -17.74
C PRO A 75 -9.41 6.06 -18.93
N LEU A 76 -10.26 5.05 -18.67
CA LEU A 76 -11.00 4.35 -19.72
C LEU A 76 -12.21 5.14 -20.21
N ASP A 77 -12.59 6.18 -19.48
CA ASP A 77 -13.77 6.98 -19.75
C ASP A 77 -13.53 8.46 -19.46
N PRO A 78 -13.01 9.24 -20.43
CA PRO A 78 -12.70 10.65 -20.24
C PRO A 78 -13.96 11.52 -20.12
N THR A 79 -15.16 10.98 -20.36
CA THR A 79 -16.39 11.71 -20.05
C THR A 79 -16.61 11.69 -18.53
N PRO A 80 -16.86 12.85 -17.88
CA PRO A 80 -17.27 12.87 -16.48
C PRO A 80 -18.37 11.84 -16.29
N ASN A 81 -18.26 10.99 -15.26
CA ASN A 81 -19.21 9.91 -14.97
C ASN A 81 -20.65 10.46 -15.05
N ASP A 82 -21.27 10.34 -16.23
CA ASP A 82 -22.63 10.79 -16.41
C ASP A 82 -23.48 9.71 -15.78
N LYS A 83 -23.79 9.93 -14.50
CA LYS A 83 -24.70 9.11 -13.69
C LYS A 83 -26.05 8.88 -14.39
N SER A 84 -26.39 9.65 -15.43
CA SER A 84 -27.61 9.47 -16.23
C SER A 84 -27.50 8.38 -17.30
N THR A 85 -26.29 7.94 -17.67
CA THR A 85 -26.10 6.85 -18.61
C THR A 85 -25.74 5.56 -17.87
N ILE A 86 -26.77 4.74 -17.60
CA ILE A 86 -26.54 3.33 -17.27
C ILE A 86 -25.77 2.75 -18.45
N ARG A 87 -24.46 2.50 -18.27
CA ARG A 87 -23.67 1.79 -19.28
C ARG A 87 -24.15 0.35 -19.32
N ILE A 88 -25.12 0.09 -20.19
CA ILE A 88 -25.52 -1.26 -20.61
C ILE A 88 -24.39 -1.79 -21.50
N SER A 89 -23.24 -2.06 -20.90
CA SER A 89 -22.36 -3.09 -21.46
C SER A 89 -23.14 -4.40 -21.37
N PRO A 90 -23.09 -5.30 -22.38
CA PRO A 90 -23.72 -6.62 -22.29
C PRO A 90 -23.17 -7.46 -21.12
N SER A 91 -22.04 -7.05 -20.53
CA SER A 91 -21.56 -7.51 -19.23
C SER A 91 -22.17 -6.66 -18.11
N ALA A 92 -22.98 -7.28 -17.24
CA ALA A 92 -23.46 -6.66 -16.01
C ALA A 92 -22.29 -6.01 -15.26
N LEU A 93 -22.42 -4.72 -14.94
CA LEU A 93 -21.40 -4.04 -14.16
C LEU A 93 -21.38 -4.67 -12.76
N PRO A 94 -20.19 -5.07 -12.27
CA PRO A 94 -20.08 -5.69 -10.97
C PRO A 94 -20.60 -4.77 -9.89
N VAL A 95 -21.53 -5.27 -9.07
CA VAL A 95 -21.85 -4.67 -7.78
C VAL A 95 -20.58 -4.76 -6.93
N ARG A 96 -20.22 -3.71 -6.18
CA ARG A 96 -19.08 -3.71 -5.23
C ARG A 96 -17.70 -3.85 -5.90
N GLN A 97 -17.30 -2.86 -6.68
CA GLN A 97 -15.92 -2.82 -7.21
C GLN A 97 -14.96 -2.18 -6.21
N ALA A 98 -13.74 -2.72 -6.15
CA ALA A 98 -12.64 -2.07 -5.46
C ALA A 98 -11.96 -1.05 -6.39
N TYR A 99 -11.37 -0.01 -5.80
CA TYR A 99 -10.65 1.04 -6.52
C TYR A 99 -9.32 1.33 -5.87
N LEU A 100 -8.31 1.66 -6.68
CA LEU A 100 -7.04 2.22 -6.21
C LEU A 100 -6.92 3.66 -6.70
N ILE A 101 -7.03 4.62 -5.79
CA ILE A 101 -6.70 6.01 -6.06
C ILE A 101 -5.19 6.15 -5.91
N ASP A 102 -4.50 6.23 -7.04
CA ASP A 102 -3.04 6.36 -7.09
C ASP A 102 -2.67 7.70 -7.74
N PRO A 103 -1.98 8.58 -7.02
CA PRO A 103 -1.63 9.91 -7.51
C PRO A 103 -0.43 9.95 -8.45
N MET A 104 0.43 8.93 -8.35
CA MET A 104 1.54 8.73 -9.25
C MET A 104 1.13 7.87 -10.44
N PHE A 105 -0.15 7.49 -10.51
CA PHE A 105 -0.69 6.86 -11.70
C PHE A 105 -0.91 7.89 -12.79
N PHE A 106 -0.25 7.66 -13.92
CA PHE A 106 -0.36 8.48 -15.12
C PHE A 106 -1.12 7.71 -16.19
N ILE A 107 -2.04 8.43 -16.83
CA ILE A 107 -2.82 7.92 -17.96
C ILE A 107 -1.96 8.05 -19.22
N ASP A 108 -1.06 7.09 -19.42
CA ASP A 108 -0.54 6.79 -20.74
C ASP A 108 -1.45 5.71 -21.32
N GLY A 109 -1.90 5.82 -22.56
CA GLY A 109 -3.01 5.03 -23.15
C GLY A 109 -2.82 3.50 -23.17
N ALA A 110 -1.78 2.97 -22.54
CA ALA A 110 -1.54 1.55 -22.30
C ALA A 110 -2.58 0.96 -21.32
N THR A 111 -3.35 0.00 -21.80
CA THR A 111 -4.42 -0.69 -21.06
C THR A 111 -3.93 -1.45 -19.82
N GLU A 112 -2.68 -1.93 -19.85
CA GLU A 112 -2.05 -2.68 -18.77
C GLU A 112 -1.90 -1.81 -17.51
N ARG A 113 -1.64 -0.51 -17.69
CA ARG A 113 -1.44 0.45 -16.61
C ARG A 113 -2.72 0.80 -15.85
N GLN A 114 -3.89 0.59 -16.45
CA GLN A 114 -5.18 1.11 -15.98
C GLN A 114 -5.77 0.39 -14.77
N GLY A 115 -5.12 -0.65 -14.26
CA GLY A 115 -5.55 -1.26 -13.01
C GLY A 115 -4.41 -1.71 -12.13
N PHE A 116 -4.79 -2.20 -10.97
CA PHE A 116 -3.91 -2.76 -9.97
C PHE A 116 -4.29 -4.22 -9.75
N PRO A 117 -3.32 -5.15 -9.79
CA PRO A 117 -1.90 -4.92 -10.13
C PRO A 117 -1.71 -4.57 -11.62
N TYR A 118 -0.52 -4.13 -12.04
CA TYR A 118 -0.25 -3.82 -13.46
C TYR A 118 -0.37 -5.02 -14.41
N ALA A 119 -0.25 -6.26 -13.90
CA ALA A 119 -0.31 -7.47 -14.70
C ALA A 119 -1.64 -7.61 -15.48
N ALA A 120 -1.55 -7.81 -16.80
CA ALA A 120 -2.71 -7.92 -17.69
C ALA A 120 -3.57 -9.16 -17.44
N THR A 121 -2.95 -10.25 -17.00
CA THR A 121 -3.59 -11.55 -16.77
C THR A 121 -4.05 -11.75 -15.33
N ALA A 122 -3.76 -10.80 -14.43
CA ALA A 122 -4.13 -10.90 -13.04
C ALA A 122 -5.65 -10.83 -12.84
N THR A 123 -6.18 -11.77 -12.05
CA THR A 123 -7.56 -11.78 -11.61
C THR A 123 -7.62 -12.25 -10.16
N PRO A 124 -8.22 -11.47 -9.23
CA PRO A 124 -8.91 -10.19 -9.43
C PRO A 124 -8.00 -8.98 -9.80
N LYS A 125 -8.60 -7.93 -10.40
CA LYS A 125 -7.94 -6.67 -10.77
C LYS A 125 -8.86 -5.50 -10.43
N MET A 126 -8.34 -4.47 -9.77
CA MET A 126 -9.09 -3.25 -9.47
C MET A 126 -8.72 -2.11 -10.41
N ARG A 127 -9.63 -1.15 -10.60
CA ARG A 127 -9.36 0.03 -11.43
C ARG A 127 -8.45 1.00 -10.69
N ARG A 128 -7.48 1.57 -11.41
CA ARG A 128 -6.70 2.71 -10.92
C ARG A 128 -7.35 4.01 -11.32
N LEU A 129 -7.60 4.85 -10.33
CA LEU A 129 -8.21 6.16 -10.47
C LEU A 129 -7.19 7.24 -10.12
N SER A 130 -7.33 8.39 -10.77
CA SER A 130 -6.59 9.61 -10.42
C SER A 130 -7.55 10.69 -9.93
N LEU A 131 -7.03 11.73 -9.29
CA LEU A 131 -7.84 12.86 -8.84
C LEU A 131 -7.80 14.03 -9.82
N GLY A 132 -8.97 14.60 -10.05
CA GLY A 132 -9.10 15.97 -10.54
C GLY A 132 -10.33 16.17 -11.41
N SER A 133 -11.04 17.28 -11.21
CA SER A 133 -11.83 17.84 -12.30
C SER A 133 -10.86 18.33 -13.37
N TYR A 134 -10.96 17.76 -14.58
CA TYR A 134 -10.35 18.36 -15.75
C TYR A 134 -10.97 19.74 -15.97
N PRO A 135 -10.18 20.83 -16.10
CA PRO A 135 -10.65 21.92 -16.92
C PRO A 135 -10.83 21.32 -18.31
N ASP A 136 -12.10 21.19 -18.72
CA ASP A 136 -12.60 20.80 -20.02
C ASP A 136 -11.54 20.12 -20.91
N VAL A 137 -11.53 18.78 -20.89
CA VAL A 137 -10.63 17.91 -21.69
C VAL A 137 -10.56 18.34 -23.15
N SER A 138 -11.59 19.04 -23.65
CA SER A 138 -11.64 19.63 -24.99
C SER A 138 -10.59 20.71 -25.26
N VAL A 139 -10.03 21.36 -24.23
CA VAL A 139 -9.08 22.47 -24.37
C VAL A 139 -7.63 22.01 -24.48
N ILE A 140 -7.28 20.85 -23.90
CA ILE A 140 -5.92 20.31 -23.95
C ILE A 140 -5.90 19.16 -24.94
N THR A 141 -5.58 19.41 -26.20
CA THR A 141 -5.50 18.37 -27.25
C THR A 141 -4.26 17.50 -27.14
N ASP A 142 -3.24 17.93 -26.40
CA ASP A 142 -1.97 17.24 -26.25
C ASP A 142 -1.96 16.33 -25.00
N ALA A 143 -1.79 15.02 -25.21
CA ALA A 143 -1.66 14.02 -24.15
C ALA A 143 -0.47 14.30 -23.21
N GLN A 144 0.64 14.85 -23.70
CA GLN A 144 1.80 15.16 -22.85
C GLN A 144 1.54 16.32 -21.89
N GLN A 145 0.79 17.34 -22.31
CA GLN A 145 0.41 18.44 -21.42
C GLN A 145 -0.53 17.98 -20.30
N ARG A 146 -1.44 17.07 -20.61
CA ARG A 146 -2.32 16.41 -19.63
C ARG A 146 -1.51 15.68 -18.56
N LEU A 147 -0.56 14.86 -18.99
CA LEU A 147 0.35 14.11 -18.13
C LEU A 147 1.15 15.03 -17.19
N ASN A 148 1.68 16.14 -17.71
CA ASN A 148 2.44 17.10 -16.92
C ASN A 148 1.62 17.81 -15.84
N ILE A 149 0.34 18.09 -16.09
CA ILE A 149 -0.55 18.72 -15.11
C ILE A 149 -0.91 17.73 -14.01
N ILE A 150 -1.24 16.49 -14.37
CA ILE A 150 -1.59 15.42 -13.42
C ILE A 150 -0.39 15.10 -12.54
N GLY A 151 0.81 14.90 -13.11
CA GLY A 151 2.02 14.62 -12.34
C GLY A 151 2.35 15.68 -11.31
N ARG A 152 2.29 16.96 -11.71
CA ARG A 152 2.55 18.08 -10.79
C ARG A 152 1.48 18.22 -9.70
N ARG A 153 0.25 17.74 -9.92
CA ARG A 153 -0.81 17.73 -8.90
C ARG A 153 -0.66 16.53 -7.97
N GLY A 154 -0.37 15.34 -8.51
CA GLY A 154 -0.09 14.12 -7.75
C GLY A 154 1.10 14.31 -6.82
N GLU A 155 2.19 14.86 -7.32
CA GLU A 155 3.38 15.18 -6.52
C GLU A 155 3.07 16.16 -5.37
N ARG A 156 2.14 17.10 -5.57
CA ARG A 156 1.80 18.10 -4.54
C ARG A 156 0.85 17.60 -3.47
N ALA A 157 -0.09 16.74 -3.83
CA ALA A 157 -1.15 16.31 -2.94
C ALA A 157 -0.81 15.02 -2.19
N PHE A 158 0.17 14.24 -2.66
CA PHE A 158 0.37 12.87 -2.18
C PHE A 158 1.78 12.49 -1.81
N VAL A 159 2.66 13.48 -1.79
CA VAL A 159 4.02 13.32 -1.33
C VAL A 159 4.13 13.95 0.05
N SER A 160 4.64 13.18 1.01
CA SER A 160 4.92 13.66 2.36
C SER A 160 6.42 13.72 2.60
N ASP A 161 6.85 14.86 3.14
CA ASP A 161 8.25 15.15 3.36
C ASP A 161 8.88 14.35 4.51
N ASP A 162 10.14 14.00 4.29
CA ASP A 162 11.15 13.89 5.34
C ASP A 162 11.99 15.18 5.29
N ASP A 163 11.75 16.12 6.20
CA ASP A 163 12.32 17.49 6.23
C ASP A 163 13.85 17.56 6.50
N TYR A 164 14.63 16.50 6.22
CA TYR A 164 15.96 16.28 6.86
C TYR A 164 17.16 16.09 5.90
N GLY A 165 17.43 17.05 5.01
CA GLY A 165 18.68 17.02 4.23
C GLY A 165 18.79 18.05 3.10
N VAL A 166 20.02 18.18 2.61
CA VAL A 166 20.47 19.29 1.75
C VAL A 166 20.46 18.84 0.30
N GLY A 167 19.68 19.49 -0.55
CA GLY A 167 19.79 19.29 -2.00
C GLY A 167 20.93 20.15 -2.57
N THR A 168 22.07 19.55 -2.92
CA THR A 168 23.07 20.19 -3.79
C THR A 168 22.69 19.99 -5.26
N ALA A 169 23.38 20.69 -6.18
CA ALA A 169 23.15 20.57 -7.61
C ALA A 169 23.43 19.14 -8.16
N GLY A 170 24.10 18.29 -7.37
CA GLY A 170 24.42 16.89 -7.71
C GLY A 170 23.56 15.83 -7.01
N GLY A 171 22.55 16.20 -6.20
CA GLY A 171 21.72 15.25 -5.46
C GLY A 171 21.49 15.66 -4.00
N TYR A 172 20.88 14.78 -3.23
CA TYR A 172 20.61 14.99 -1.81
C TYR A 172 21.80 14.53 -0.97
N GLU A 173 22.43 15.43 -0.24
CA GLU A 173 23.49 15.14 0.71
C GLU A 173 22.96 15.47 2.11
N ARG A 174 22.86 14.46 2.99
CA ARG A 174 22.63 14.75 4.41
C ARG A 174 23.87 15.49 4.93
N PRO A 175 23.71 16.54 5.76
CA PRO A 175 24.83 17.13 6.47
C PRO A 175 25.63 16.02 7.14
N LYS A 176 26.96 16.06 6.94
CA LYS A 176 27.86 15.05 7.50
C LYS A 176 27.84 15.09 9.02
N ASP A 177 27.49 16.25 9.58
CA ASP A 177 27.28 16.50 10.99
C ASP A 177 25.77 16.62 11.31
N ARG A 178 25.30 15.91 12.35
CA ARG A 178 23.88 15.87 12.74
C ARG A 178 23.45 17.07 13.58
N GLU A 179 24.40 17.87 14.06
CA GLU A 179 24.12 19.06 14.87
C GLU A 179 23.94 20.34 14.05
N ASP A 180 24.29 20.31 12.75
CA ASP A 180 24.10 21.46 11.87
C ASP A 180 22.60 21.74 11.63
N PRO A 181 22.18 23.02 11.70
CA PRO A 181 20.80 23.40 11.43
C PRO A 181 20.44 23.08 9.97
N LEU A 182 19.31 22.41 9.80
CA LEU A 182 18.84 21.95 8.50
C LEU A 182 18.52 23.13 7.58
N LEU A 183 19.16 23.16 6.40
CA LEU A 183 18.90 24.15 5.37
C LEU A 183 17.74 23.70 4.48
N GLN A 184 16.73 24.57 4.39
CA GLN A 184 15.48 24.28 3.69
C GLN A 184 15.52 24.70 2.22
N LYS A 185 15.15 23.80 1.30
CA LYS A 185 15.04 24.12 -0.13
C LYS A 185 13.66 24.65 -0.46
N PHE A 186 13.60 25.64 -1.35
CA PHE A 186 12.35 26.19 -1.87
C PHE A 186 12.30 26.04 -3.40
N PHE A 187 11.14 25.67 -3.97
CA PHE A 187 10.77 25.93 -5.35
C PHE A 187 11.00 27.41 -5.64
N THR A 188 11.88 27.67 -6.59
CA THR A 188 12.12 29.01 -7.10
C THR A 188 11.32 29.20 -8.40
N ARG A 189 10.54 30.27 -8.48
CA ARG A 189 9.97 30.74 -9.75
C ARG A 189 10.56 32.11 -10.01
N GLY A 190 11.31 32.24 -11.11
CA GLY A 190 12.02 33.49 -11.42
C GLY A 190 13.02 33.92 -10.33
N GLY A 191 13.75 32.98 -9.73
CA GLY A 191 14.77 33.27 -8.70
C GLY A 191 14.23 33.57 -7.30
N THR A 192 12.92 33.72 -7.13
CA THR A 192 12.31 33.93 -5.80
C THR A 192 11.86 32.59 -5.22
N ALA A 193 12.30 32.28 -4.00
CA ALA A 193 11.84 31.13 -3.23
C ALA A 193 10.34 31.28 -2.89
N ILE A 194 9.48 30.45 -3.47
CA ILE A 194 8.02 30.56 -3.31
C ILE A 194 7.48 29.53 -2.32
N ARG A 195 8.03 28.32 -2.28
CA ARG A 195 7.50 27.23 -1.44
C ARG A 195 8.55 26.16 -1.20
N ARG A 196 8.53 25.46 -0.06
CA ARG A 196 9.44 24.35 0.25
C ARG A 196 9.41 23.24 -0.83
N GLN A 197 10.57 22.72 -1.23
CA GLN A 197 10.72 21.60 -2.18
C GLN A 197 10.79 20.28 -1.42
N SER A 198 9.98 19.31 -1.84
CA SER A 198 9.93 17.95 -1.35
C SER A 198 10.78 17.04 -2.23
N GLN A 199 11.60 16.15 -1.68
CA GLN A 199 12.14 15.01 -2.44
C GLN A 199 11.20 13.80 -2.46
N GLY A 200 10.15 13.82 -1.65
CA GLY A 200 9.14 12.77 -1.63
C GLY A 200 9.60 11.41 -1.16
N THR A 201 10.33 11.37 -0.04
CA THR A 201 10.71 10.14 0.64
C THR A 201 9.50 9.25 0.93
N TYR A 202 8.32 9.82 1.19
CA TYR A 202 7.09 9.06 1.33
C TYR A 202 6.05 9.48 0.29
N SER A 203 5.48 8.50 -0.38
CA SER A 203 4.29 8.65 -1.21
C SER A 203 3.20 7.74 -0.69
N TRP A 204 1.96 7.97 -1.08
CA TRP A 204 0.86 7.10 -0.66
C TRP A 204 -0.20 6.92 -1.75
N ALA A 205 -0.94 5.83 -1.64
CA ALA A 205 -2.12 5.55 -2.44
C ALA A 205 -3.28 5.15 -1.51
N ILE A 206 -4.51 5.29 -1.99
CA ILE A 206 -5.71 4.87 -1.27
C ILE A 206 -6.38 3.74 -2.02
N MET A 207 -6.50 2.59 -1.38
CA MET A 207 -7.32 1.48 -1.85
C MET A 207 -8.67 1.55 -1.15
N LEU A 208 -9.76 1.48 -1.92
CA LEU A 208 -11.13 1.42 -1.44
C LEU A 208 -11.70 0.05 -1.77
N VAL A 209 -11.99 -0.74 -0.75
CA VAL A 209 -12.57 -2.08 -0.90
C VAL A 209 -13.95 -2.08 -0.24
N PRO A 210 -15.02 -2.48 -0.95
CA PRO A 210 -16.37 -2.46 -0.40
C PRO A 210 -16.49 -3.41 0.80
N GLU A 211 -17.25 -3.01 1.81
CA GLU A 211 -17.45 -3.86 3.00
C GLU A 211 -18.34 -5.07 2.69
N PHE A 212 -17.91 -6.26 3.14
CA PHE A 212 -18.74 -7.46 3.13
C PHE A 212 -19.81 -7.35 4.22
N ALA A 213 -20.96 -6.78 3.88
CA ALA A 213 -22.16 -6.96 4.70
C ALA A 213 -22.46 -8.47 4.79
N SER A 214 -22.31 -9.03 6.00
CA SER A 214 -22.45 -10.46 6.29
C SER A 214 -23.89 -10.99 6.22
N VAL A 215 -24.87 -10.15 5.90
CA VAL A 215 -26.29 -10.52 5.93
C VAL A 215 -26.98 -10.15 4.60
N PRO A 216 -27.40 -11.15 3.80
CA PRO A 216 -28.50 -10.97 2.87
C PRO A 216 -29.73 -10.52 3.66
N VAL A 217 -30.15 -9.26 3.50
CA VAL A 217 -31.44 -8.82 4.03
C VAL A 217 -32.48 -9.49 3.14
N ASN A 218 -32.99 -10.64 3.53
CA ASN A 218 -34.02 -11.31 2.76
C ASN A 218 -35.35 -10.58 2.96
N THR A 219 -35.80 -9.81 1.97
CA THR A 219 -37.18 -9.31 1.91
C THR A 219 -37.90 -9.87 0.70
N THR A 220 -38.67 -10.93 0.99
CA THR A 220 -39.90 -11.42 0.32
C THR A 220 -39.78 -12.13 -1.04
N SER A 221 -39.85 -13.46 -0.95
CA SER A 221 -40.74 -14.37 -1.70
C SER A 221 -41.34 -13.89 -3.03
N GLY A 222 -40.90 -14.52 -4.13
CA GLY A 222 -41.77 -14.86 -5.25
C GLY A 222 -41.21 -14.58 -6.65
N GLY A 223 -40.95 -15.65 -7.41
CA GLY A 223 -41.02 -15.61 -8.88
C GLY A 223 -39.70 -15.81 -9.62
N LEU A 224 -39.64 -16.89 -10.40
CA LEU A 224 -38.58 -17.31 -11.30
C LEU A 224 -38.37 -16.32 -12.46
N THR A 225 -37.13 -15.94 -12.78
CA THR A 225 -36.59 -15.67 -14.16
C THR A 225 -35.11 -15.19 -14.12
N PRO A 226 -34.21 -15.74 -14.95
CA PRO A 226 -32.90 -15.12 -15.27
C PRO A 226 -32.77 -14.79 -16.79
N PRO A 227 -31.76 -14.04 -17.28
CA PRO A 227 -30.67 -13.35 -16.58
C PRO A 227 -30.42 -11.91 -17.13
N PHE A 228 -31.28 -10.91 -16.90
CA PHE A 228 -30.92 -9.49 -17.16
C PHE A 228 -31.66 -8.47 -16.27
N SER A 229 -32.32 -8.87 -15.18
CA SER A 229 -32.76 -7.87 -14.21
C SER A 229 -31.56 -7.51 -13.32
N ALA A 230 -31.10 -6.27 -13.44
CA ALA A 230 -30.45 -5.57 -12.34
C ALA A 230 -31.18 -5.97 -11.05
N ALA A 231 -30.42 -6.42 -10.05
CA ALA A 231 -30.89 -6.91 -8.76
C ALA A 231 -32.36 -6.50 -8.45
N THR A 232 -33.33 -7.35 -8.81
CA THR A 232 -34.66 -7.27 -8.19
C THR A 232 -34.58 -7.66 -6.72
N ASP A 233 -33.43 -8.18 -6.28
CA ASP A 233 -33.00 -8.16 -4.90
C ASP A 233 -32.54 -6.74 -4.49
N ALA A 234 -33.48 -5.77 -4.58
CA ALA A 234 -33.35 -4.42 -4.04
C ALA A 234 -33.22 -4.38 -2.50
N SER A 235 -33.11 -5.56 -1.88
CA SER A 235 -33.00 -5.76 -0.44
C SER A 235 -31.57 -5.53 0.07
N GLN A 236 -30.56 -5.69 -0.79
CA GLN A 236 -29.19 -5.29 -0.50
C GLN A 236 -28.91 -3.94 -1.15
N LEU A 237 -29.29 -2.87 -0.46
CA LEU A 237 -28.82 -1.53 -0.80
C LEU A 237 -27.30 -1.59 -0.97
N PRO A 238 -26.75 -1.12 -2.11
CA PRO A 238 -25.31 -0.97 -2.26
C PRO A 238 -24.80 -0.21 -1.04
N THR A 239 -23.98 -0.86 -0.23
CA THR A 239 -23.43 -0.17 0.93
C THR A 239 -22.37 0.77 0.38
N ASP A 240 -22.57 2.08 0.53
CA ASP A 240 -21.52 3.08 0.31
C ASP A 240 -20.37 2.96 1.32
N GLN A 241 -20.35 1.91 2.13
CA GLN A 241 -19.34 1.60 3.13
C GLN A 241 -18.18 0.84 2.48
N TYR A 242 -17.00 1.43 2.58
CA TYR A 242 -15.75 0.88 2.08
C TYR A 242 -14.74 0.81 3.22
N THR A 243 -13.91 -0.22 3.20
CA THR A 243 -12.64 -0.22 3.91
C THR A 243 -11.63 0.53 3.05
N MET A 244 -11.19 1.67 3.57
CA MET A 244 -10.13 2.47 2.98
C MET A 244 -8.79 2.05 3.55
N SER A 245 -7.93 1.46 2.73
CA SER A 245 -6.55 1.11 3.06
C SER A 245 -5.62 2.17 2.47
N THR A 246 -5.00 2.97 3.33
CA THR A 246 -3.96 3.94 2.97
C THR A 246 -2.63 3.22 2.92
N ILE A 247 -2.06 3.10 1.72
CA ILE A 247 -0.81 2.40 1.46
C ILE A 247 0.31 3.44 1.42
N ILE A 248 1.30 3.31 2.30
CA ILE A 248 2.41 4.25 2.42
C ILE A 248 3.66 3.58 1.89
N PHE A 249 4.25 4.21 0.89
CA PHE A 249 5.49 3.80 0.26
C PHE A 249 6.64 4.65 0.77
N GLN A 250 7.86 4.09 0.78
CA GLN A 250 9.07 4.86 1.01
C GLN A 250 10.03 4.75 -0.16
N ASN A 251 10.46 5.90 -0.69
CA ASN A 251 11.33 6.00 -1.86
C ASN A 251 10.77 5.24 -3.07
N ARG A 252 9.43 5.20 -3.20
CA ARG A 252 8.74 4.60 -4.34
C ARG A 252 9.41 5.09 -5.60
N GLN A 253 10.00 4.19 -6.38
CA GLN A 253 10.65 4.57 -7.62
C GLN A 253 9.63 5.30 -8.50
N GLY A 254 9.92 6.58 -8.79
CA GLY A 254 9.00 7.47 -9.50
C GLY A 254 8.94 7.21 -11.01
N ASP A 255 9.79 6.31 -11.51
CA ASP A 255 9.79 5.94 -12.91
C ASP A 255 8.66 4.95 -13.16
N ILE A 256 7.68 5.42 -13.92
CA ILE A 256 6.55 4.61 -14.39
C ILE A 256 7.14 3.60 -15.37
N PRO A 257 7.02 2.29 -15.12
CA PRO A 257 7.56 1.29 -16.04
C PRO A 257 6.95 1.49 -17.43
N GLY A 258 7.81 1.57 -18.45
CA GLY A 258 7.44 1.46 -19.88
C GLY A 258 6.52 0.27 -20.12
N SER A 259 5.75 0.23 -21.21
CA SER A 259 4.93 -0.97 -21.51
C SER A 259 5.78 -2.25 -21.60
N ALA A 260 7.01 -2.14 -22.11
CA ALA A 260 7.98 -3.23 -22.09
C ALA A 260 8.49 -3.57 -20.68
N ASP A 261 8.57 -2.57 -19.80
CA ASP A 261 9.03 -2.74 -18.42
C ASP A 261 7.93 -3.31 -17.53
N ILE A 262 6.63 -3.10 -17.82
CA ILE A 262 5.52 -3.66 -17.02
C ILE A 262 5.59 -5.18 -16.95
N ALA A 263 5.91 -5.83 -18.08
CA ALA A 263 6.05 -7.28 -18.14
C ALA A 263 7.23 -7.83 -17.31
N THR A 264 8.18 -6.95 -16.95
CA THR A 264 9.39 -7.28 -16.17
C THR A 264 9.47 -6.53 -14.84
N SER A 265 8.47 -5.71 -14.53
CA SER A 265 8.50 -4.75 -13.42
C SER A 265 8.24 -5.50 -12.12
N LEU A 266 9.29 -5.58 -11.31
CA LEU A 266 9.24 -6.19 -9.98
C LEU A 266 8.53 -5.31 -8.93
N ASN A 267 8.18 -4.07 -9.26
CA ASN A 267 7.52 -3.15 -8.32
C ASN A 267 6.17 -3.66 -7.83
N GLU A 268 5.41 -4.36 -8.68
CA GLU A 268 4.12 -4.96 -8.35
C GLU A 268 4.07 -6.38 -8.90
N ARG A 269 4.30 -7.35 -8.01
CA ARG A 269 4.42 -8.76 -8.37
C ARG A 269 3.12 -9.47 -8.06
N VAL A 270 2.69 -10.30 -9.00
CA VAL A 270 1.49 -11.12 -8.85
C VAL A 270 1.91 -12.55 -8.60
N LEU A 271 1.58 -13.04 -7.42
CA LEU A 271 1.90 -14.38 -6.95
C LEU A 271 0.62 -15.22 -6.92
N GLY A 272 0.75 -16.49 -7.28
CA GLY A 272 -0.32 -17.47 -7.11
C GLY A 272 -0.45 -17.85 -5.64
N VAL A 273 -1.67 -17.97 -5.14
CA VAL A 273 -1.93 -18.47 -3.78
C VAL A 273 -2.62 -19.81 -3.89
N ASP A 274 -2.10 -20.82 -3.18
CA ASP A 274 -2.87 -22.04 -2.98
C ASP A 274 -3.94 -21.77 -1.91
N GLY A 275 -5.19 -21.58 -2.35
CA GLY A 275 -6.31 -21.32 -1.46
C GLY A 275 -6.56 -22.43 -0.43
N ALA A 276 -6.12 -23.67 -0.68
CA ALA A 276 -6.20 -24.77 0.28
C ALA A 276 -5.17 -24.64 1.42
N SER A 277 -4.04 -23.98 1.15
CA SER A 277 -2.99 -23.71 2.15
C SER A 277 -3.34 -22.57 3.10
N PHE A 278 -4.33 -21.75 2.76
CA PHE A 278 -4.70 -20.59 3.57
C PHE A 278 -5.52 -21.01 4.79
N ILE A 279 -4.84 -21.18 5.91
CA ILE A 279 -5.47 -21.51 7.19
C ILE A 279 -5.94 -20.21 7.85
N SER A 280 -7.19 -19.81 7.59
CA SER A 280 -7.87 -18.75 8.36
C SER A 280 -8.36 -19.31 9.69
N GLY A 281 -7.44 -19.46 10.64
CA GLY A 281 -7.74 -19.95 12.00
C GLY A 281 -8.47 -18.93 12.87
N GLY A 282 -9.56 -18.31 12.38
CA GLY A 282 -10.43 -17.40 13.14
C GLY A 282 -9.74 -16.23 13.86
N GLY A 283 -8.48 -15.95 13.52
CA GLY A 283 -7.61 -14.98 14.17
C GLY A 283 -6.91 -14.09 13.17
N ALA A 284 -6.40 -12.95 13.64
CA ALA A 284 -5.72 -11.91 12.84
C ALA A 284 -4.34 -12.34 12.27
N SER A 285 -4.03 -13.63 12.29
CA SER A 285 -2.78 -14.22 11.81
C SER A 285 -3.10 -15.50 11.05
N GLY A 286 -2.39 -15.74 9.95
CA GLY A 286 -2.55 -16.93 9.13
C GLY A 286 -1.23 -17.35 8.50
N GLU A 287 -1.23 -18.57 7.96
CA GLU A 287 -0.19 -19.07 7.09
C GLU A 287 -0.72 -19.09 5.66
N VAL A 288 0.12 -18.71 4.69
CA VAL A 288 -0.22 -18.73 3.28
C VAL A 288 0.96 -19.22 2.46
N GLU A 289 0.72 -20.11 1.52
CA GLU A 289 1.70 -20.51 0.51
C GLU A 289 1.52 -19.64 -0.73
N VAL A 290 2.61 -18.97 -1.13
CA VAL A 290 2.66 -18.17 -2.36
C VAL A 290 3.62 -18.80 -3.36
N SER A 291 3.25 -18.77 -4.63
CA SER A 291 4.02 -19.34 -5.74
C SER A 291 4.32 -18.29 -6.81
N GLY A 292 5.49 -18.40 -7.42
CA GLY A 292 6.01 -17.46 -8.42
C GLY A 292 7.41 -17.85 -8.88
N THR A 293 8.13 -16.94 -9.51
CA THR A 293 9.56 -17.10 -9.77
C THR A 293 10.40 -16.79 -8.54
N GLU A 294 11.64 -17.28 -8.46
CA GLU A 294 12.55 -16.98 -7.32
C GLU A 294 12.75 -15.47 -7.11
N ALA A 295 12.89 -14.72 -8.21
CA ALA A 295 13.01 -13.27 -8.16
C ALA A 295 11.74 -12.60 -7.62
N GLU A 296 10.56 -13.11 -7.98
CA GLU A 296 9.30 -12.57 -7.47
C GLU A 296 9.07 -12.88 -5.99
N LEU A 297 9.60 -14.00 -5.52
CA LEU A 297 9.53 -14.44 -4.12
C LEU A 297 10.56 -13.76 -3.20
N ASP A 298 11.42 -12.88 -3.72
CA ASP A 298 12.35 -12.06 -2.92
C ASP A 298 11.59 -10.98 -2.14
N MET A 299 10.99 -11.40 -1.02
CA MET A 299 10.27 -10.58 -0.05
C MET A 299 11.03 -10.63 1.29
N ARG A 300 10.78 -9.66 2.19
CA ARG A 300 11.42 -9.60 3.51
C ARG A 300 10.41 -9.62 4.66
N THR A 301 10.86 -10.09 5.82
CA THR A 301 10.09 -9.97 7.06
C THR A 301 9.84 -8.49 7.38
N GLY A 302 8.59 -8.16 7.65
CA GLY A 302 8.13 -6.81 7.95
C GLY A 302 7.52 -6.09 6.74
N ASP A 303 7.67 -6.63 5.53
CA ASP A 303 7.03 -6.13 4.32
C ASP A 303 5.51 -6.39 4.33
N TRP A 304 4.82 -5.82 3.35
CA TRP A 304 3.37 -5.94 3.18
C TRP A 304 3.02 -6.68 1.90
N ILE A 305 1.96 -7.47 1.97
CA ILE A 305 1.38 -8.21 0.85
C ILE A 305 -0.13 -8.01 0.82
N CYS A 306 -0.71 -7.87 -0.36
CA CYS A 306 -2.15 -7.77 -0.54
C CYS A 306 -2.69 -9.12 -1.02
N LEU A 307 -3.51 -9.78 -0.21
CA LEU A 307 -4.24 -10.97 -0.62
C LEU A 307 -5.54 -10.58 -1.31
N SER A 308 -5.92 -11.34 -2.31
CA SER A 308 -7.10 -11.05 -3.10
C SER A 308 -7.80 -12.31 -3.62
N THR A 309 -9.11 -12.20 -3.76
CA THR A 309 -9.94 -13.24 -4.38
C THR A 309 -11.07 -12.60 -5.17
N ARG A 310 -11.53 -13.32 -6.19
CA ARG A 310 -12.74 -12.99 -6.93
C ARG A 310 -13.89 -13.80 -6.34
N ILE A 311 -14.88 -13.11 -5.79
CA ILE A 311 -16.06 -13.78 -5.26
C ILE A 311 -17.00 -14.10 -6.41
N THR A 312 -17.38 -15.38 -6.49
CA THR A 312 -18.41 -15.85 -7.39
C THR A 312 -19.55 -16.50 -6.59
N ARG A 313 -20.79 -16.27 -7.02
CA ARG A 313 -21.97 -16.86 -6.38
C ARG A 313 -22.71 -17.72 -7.38
N THR A 314 -22.85 -19.00 -7.06
CA THR A 314 -23.64 -19.93 -7.88
C THR A 314 -25.09 -19.94 -7.42
N VAL A 315 -26.02 -19.59 -8.32
CA VAL A 315 -27.47 -19.64 -8.08
C VAL A 315 -28.10 -20.44 -9.20
N SER A 316 -28.80 -21.52 -8.86
CA SER A 316 -29.50 -22.39 -9.83
C SER A 316 -28.61 -22.97 -10.94
N GLY A 317 -27.32 -23.18 -10.67
CA GLY A 317 -26.34 -23.70 -11.62
C GLY A 317 -25.54 -22.65 -12.39
N ASP A 318 -25.97 -21.39 -12.37
CA ASP A 318 -25.25 -20.28 -13.00
C ASP A 318 -24.35 -19.58 -11.98
N SER A 319 -23.09 -19.32 -12.36
CA SER A 319 -22.12 -18.60 -11.51
C SER A 319 -22.08 -17.12 -11.88
N TYR A 320 -22.35 -16.26 -10.91
CA TYR A 320 -22.39 -14.82 -11.07
C TYR A 320 -21.20 -14.17 -10.36
N TYR A 321 -20.62 -13.16 -10.98
CA TYR A 321 -19.59 -12.36 -10.36
C TYR A 321 -20.18 -11.43 -9.29
N TRP A 322 -19.67 -11.51 -8.07
CA TRP A 322 -20.22 -10.77 -6.91
C TRP A 322 -19.35 -9.60 -6.45
N GLY A 323 -18.07 -9.61 -6.79
CA GLY A 323 -17.11 -8.57 -6.43
C GLY A 323 -15.72 -9.14 -6.15
N ASP A 324 -14.73 -8.25 -6.04
CA ASP A 324 -13.36 -8.63 -5.71
C ASP A 324 -13.04 -8.19 -4.27
N VAL A 325 -12.30 -9.04 -3.54
CA VAL A 325 -11.80 -8.78 -2.19
C VAL A 325 -10.32 -8.44 -2.29
N PHE A 326 -9.89 -7.40 -1.60
CA PHE A 326 -8.48 -7.09 -1.41
C PHE A 326 -8.24 -6.79 0.07
N LYS A 327 -7.22 -7.39 0.67
CA LYS A 327 -6.84 -7.15 2.08
C LYS A 327 -5.33 -7.17 2.24
N TRP A 328 -4.83 -6.24 3.04
CA TRP A 328 -3.40 -6.08 3.29
C TRP A 328 -2.97 -6.82 4.55
N TYR A 329 -1.87 -7.55 4.44
CA TYR A 329 -1.26 -8.29 5.51
C TYR A 329 0.22 -7.94 5.62
N ARG A 330 0.73 -7.95 6.84
CA ARG A 330 2.14 -7.79 7.13
C ARG A 330 2.81 -9.16 7.25
N ILE A 331 3.96 -9.34 6.62
CA ILE A 331 4.74 -10.57 6.70
C ILE A 331 5.50 -10.57 8.03
N ILE A 332 5.22 -11.57 8.89
CA ILE A 332 5.88 -11.75 10.19
C ILE A 332 7.06 -12.70 10.08
N ALA A 333 6.89 -13.79 9.34
CA ALA A 333 7.92 -14.81 9.13
C ALA A 333 7.77 -15.42 7.75
N MET A 334 8.84 -16.03 7.26
CA MET A 334 8.89 -16.69 5.98
C MET A 334 9.83 -17.89 6.04
N ASP A 335 9.49 -18.91 5.29
CA ASP A 335 10.33 -20.08 5.11
C ASP A 335 11.32 -19.89 3.93
N GLU A 336 12.23 -20.83 3.78
CA GLU A 336 13.09 -20.93 2.60
C GLU A 336 12.24 -21.16 1.33
N ILE A 337 12.74 -20.70 0.19
CA ILE A 337 12.06 -20.97 -1.09
C ILE A 337 12.27 -22.44 -1.42
N ASP A 338 11.18 -23.17 -1.62
CA ASP A 338 11.25 -24.52 -2.15
C ASP A 338 11.26 -24.45 -3.68
N ALA A 339 12.39 -24.82 -4.27
CA ALA A 339 12.61 -24.82 -5.72
C ALA A 339 12.44 -26.20 -6.37
N SER A 340 11.88 -27.19 -5.67
CA SER A 340 11.71 -28.57 -6.17
C SER A 340 10.61 -28.73 -7.25
N GLY A 341 10.05 -27.62 -7.74
CA GLY A 341 8.99 -27.55 -8.75
C GLY A 341 8.72 -26.10 -9.16
N THR A 342 7.44 -25.70 -9.24
CA THR A 342 7.10 -24.28 -9.27
C THR A 342 7.56 -23.65 -7.95
N PRO A 343 8.47 -22.67 -7.96
CA PRO A 343 8.98 -22.11 -6.72
C PRO A 343 7.85 -21.58 -5.86
N PHE A 344 7.86 -21.94 -4.59
CA PHE A 344 6.90 -21.44 -3.61
C PHE A 344 7.59 -21.11 -2.30
N ARG A 345 6.90 -20.29 -1.49
CA ARG A 345 7.36 -19.88 -0.17
C ARG A 345 6.15 -19.80 0.77
N ARG A 346 6.32 -20.31 1.98
CA ARG A 346 5.31 -20.17 3.04
C ARG A 346 5.56 -18.91 3.83
N LEU A 347 4.49 -18.17 4.08
CA LEU A 347 4.50 -16.89 4.78
C LEU A 347 3.60 -17.00 6.01
N THR A 348 4.14 -16.60 7.16
CA THR A 348 3.32 -16.26 8.33
C THR A 348 2.96 -14.78 8.23
N ILE A 349 1.66 -14.48 8.16
CA ILE A 349 1.14 -13.14 7.93
C ILE A 349 0.23 -12.69 9.07
N SER A 350 0.16 -11.38 9.31
CA SER A 350 -0.79 -10.76 10.25
C SER A 350 -1.52 -9.58 9.62
N GLY A 351 -2.82 -9.52 9.86
CA GLY A 351 -3.70 -8.51 9.27
C GLY A 351 -5.16 -8.73 9.67
N PRO A 352 -6.11 -8.16 8.91
CA PRO A 352 -7.53 -8.32 9.18
C PRO A 352 -7.99 -9.77 8.98
N ASP A 353 -9.08 -10.13 9.64
CA ASP A 353 -9.73 -11.43 9.44
C ASP A 353 -10.19 -11.60 7.98
N TRP A 354 -10.07 -12.80 7.43
CA TRP A 354 -10.52 -13.13 6.07
C TRP A 354 -11.97 -13.61 6.08
N ASN A 355 -12.89 -12.66 6.05
CA ASN A 355 -14.34 -12.91 6.08
C ASN A 355 -14.98 -13.11 4.68
N ALA A 356 -14.19 -13.42 3.65
CA ALA A 356 -14.73 -13.79 2.34
C ALA A 356 -15.02 -15.29 2.31
N THR A 357 -16.08 -15.69 1.61
CA THR A 357 -16.46 -17.10 1.47
C THR A 357 -15.42 -17.90 0.69
N ASP A 358 -14.84 -17.27 -0.34
CA ASP A 358 -13.80 -17.89 -1.16
C ASP A 358 -12.42 -17.62 -0.55
N PRO A 359 -11.49 -18.60 -0.57
CA PRO A 359 -10.13 -18.40 -0.12
C PRO A 359 -9.39 -17.41 -1.05
N PRO A 360 -8.28 -16.79 -0.59
CA PRO A 360 -7.43 -16.00 -1.47
C PRO A 360 -6.88 -16.88 -2.59
N THR A 361 -6.94 -16.38 -3.83
CA THR A 361 -6.42 -17.05 -5.03
C THR A 361 -5.18 -16.36 -5.59
N GLN A 362 -4.96 -15.11 -5.18
CA GLN A 362 -3.89 -14.27 -5.69
C GLN A 362 -3.30 -13.44 -4.54
N ALA A 363 -1.98 -13.30 -4.54
CA ALA A 363 -1.26 -12.36 -3.69
C ALA A 363 -0.54 -11.32 -4.56
N ILE A 364 -0.53 -10.07 -4.09
CA ILE A 364 0.11 -8.94 -4.77
C ILE A 364 1.15 -8.39 -3.82
N TYR A 365 2.42 -8.58 -4.16
CA TYR A 365 3.54 -7.98 -3.45
C TYR A 365 3.88 -6.64 -4.11
N VAL A 366 3.97 -5.59 -3.32
CA VAL A 366 4.33 -4.26 -3.80
C VAL A 366 5.56 -3.80 -3.06
N GLU A 367 6.61 -3.50 -3.80
CA GLU A 367 7.87 -3.04 -3.23
C GLU A 367 7.68 -1.69 -2.51
N ASP A 368 8.59 -1.42 -1.57
CA ASP A 368 8.66 -0.17 -0.82
C ASP A 368 7.44 0.18 0.05
N VAL A 369 6.43 -0.69 0.16
CA VAL A 369 5.33 -0.50 1.11
C VAL A 369 5.83 -0.72 2.53
N ILE A 370 5.81 0.36 3.32
CA ILE A 370 6.30 0.33 4.70
C ILE A 370 5.17 0.32 5.74
N GLY A 371 3.94 0.63 5.33
CA GLY A 371 2.79 0.66 6.22
C GLY A 371 1.47 0.76 5.50
N VAL A 372 0.45 0.13 6.07
CA VAL A 372 -0.94 0.22 5.61
C VAL A 372 -1.83 0.63 6.78
N TYR A 373 -2.67 1.65 6.57
CA TYR A 373 -3.68 2.09 7.54
C TYR A 373 -5.08 1.87 7.01
N GLU A 374 -5.85 1.06 7.71
CA GLU A 374 -7.22 0.76 7.33
C GLU A 374 -8.22 1.56 8.15
N ARG A 375 -9.30 2.00 7.50
CA ARG A 375 -10.43 2.65 8.15
C ARG A 375 -11.71 2.42 7.34
N LYS A 376 -12.81 2.15 8.04
CA LYS A 376 -14.13 2.17 7.43
C LYS A 376 -14.54 3.60 7.09
N VAL A 377 -14.89 3.83 5.85
CA VAL A 377 -15.35 5.12 5.32
C VAL A 377 -16.66 4.92 4.59
N ARG A 378 -17.42 6.01 4.45
CA ARG A 378 -18.58 6.06 3.57
C ARG A 378 -18.24 7.00 2.41
N LEU A 379 -18.57 6.60 1.18
CA LEU A 379 -18.49 7.50 0.03
C LEU A 379 -19.46 8.69 0.22
N GLU A 380 -19.07 9.85 -0.28
CA GLU A 380 -19.85 11.09 -0.17
C GLU A 380 -21.07 11.07 -1.10
N THR A 381 -20.94 10.41 -2.24
CA THR A 381 -22.05 10.08 -3.14
C THR A 381 -22.11 8.57 -3.35
N GLY A 382 -23.23 8.08 -3.89
CA GLY A 382 -23.35 6.69 -4.32
C GLY A 382 -22.18 6.30 -5.24
N SER A 383 -21.74 5.03 -5.13
CA SER A 383 -20.67 4.53 -6.00
C SER A 383 -21.13 4.57 -7.47
N PRO A 384 -20.30 5.06 -8.43
CA PRO A 384 -20.74 5.35 -9.80
C PRO A 384 -21.15 4.12 -10.60
N TRP A 385 -20.74 2.94 -10.15
CA TRP A 385 -20.90 1.68 -10.87
C TRP A 385 -21.69 0.64 -10.07
N THR A 386 -22.42 1.09 -9.06
CA THR A 386 -23.47 0.35 -8.36
C THR A 386 -24.77 1.14 -8.54
N PRO A 387 -25.77 0.58 -9.22
CA PRO A 387 -27.03 1.26 -9.51
C PRO A 387 -27.85 1.59 -8.26
#